data_AF-A0A954ZGE7-F1
#
_entry.id   AF-A0A954ZGE7-F1
#
_cell.length_a   1.000
_cell.length_b   1.000
_cell.length_c   1.000
_cell.angle_alpha   90.00
_cell.angle_beta   90.00
_cell.angle_gamma   90.00
#
_symmetry.space_group_name_H-M   'P 1'
#
loop_
_entity.id
_entity.type
_entity.pdbx_description
1 polymer ?
#
loop_
_entity_poly.entity_id
_entity_poly.type
_entity_poly.pdbx_seq_one_letter_code
_entity_poly.pdbx_strand_id
1 'polypeptide(L)'
;MPVASSAIAYRRLRAPREPNQSLVIPPEDQIPALILQNQTLRDHAVGGHSAGPSTDLSWAELADQARRELLGATQSFANRLAGYVPAEKPLWMPTTVAMRPLIMTGHQPALYHPGVWFKIELLGRIAAGQRATAINVIIDNDLVGAPQIAVPSGPAKSPDVTTLTFDHEFAARRELVAYEEYRPVLTSEFLDFGNRVSKQIEPWVANPILKQFWPWLCHSLQQGATWPEAATLARQLCEQRLSFYTAEWPVVNVPWSDVCDTPAFRCYFLHLARQADLLVDCYNRAVCEYRHVHRLRGRTHPVPDLRRHESWIELPFWIWTTTAPERTAVWVREETDRLLLRRGGEGGVTWELPLDNDEAVVQLGAMRADGVKIRSRAITTTLYARLFLSDLFIHGIGGAKYDQITDQITSRFFSLEPPQFVTATATRLLPLPRPAVDHDSLRSLEGLLRDLRFHPELHFDAVAPEMADQFAHAKAQKLDLLANQPLQGPRKEWHDSLETINETLRGCLTERVEELRQQRARLQTQLRVYDRLASREFSALLFPMVRDPSNCG
;
A
#
# COMPACT_ATOMS: atom_id res chain seq x y z
N MET A 1 -21.83 17.99 27.01
CA MET A 1 -22.01 16.97 25.96
C MET A 1 -20.89 15.95 26.10
N PRO A 2 -21.16 14.69 26.47
CA PRO A 2 -20.11 13.68 26.49
C PRO A 2 -19.57 13.50 25.06
N VAL A 3 -18.25 13.52 24.91
CA VAL A 3 -17.59 13.26 23.62
C VAL A 3 -18.02 11.86 23.20
N ALA A 4 -18.81 11.75 22.12
CA ALA A 4 -19.10 10.46 21.50
C ALA A 4 -17.77 9.72 21.32
N SER A 5 -17.63 8.54 21.93
CA SER A 5 -16.36 7.81 21.94
C SER A 5 -15.91 7.61 20.49
N SER A 6 -14.73 8.13 20.14
CA SER A 6 -14.18 7.95 18.80
C SER A 6 -14.09 6.44 18.50
N ALA A 7 -14.69 6.00 17.40
CA ALA A 7 -14.58 4.62 16.92
C ALA A 7 -13.20 4.34 16.28
N ILE A 8 -12.34 5.35 16.16
CA ILE A 8 -10.96 5.18 15.71
C ILE A 8 -10.17 4.51 16.82
N ALA A 9 -9.53 3.39 16.49
CA ALA A 9 -8.74 2.60 17.42
C ALA A 9 -7.36 2.31 16.84
N TYR A 10 -6.33 2.29 17.69
CA TYR A 10 -5.01 1.90 17.23
C TYR A 10 -5.01 0.43 16.80
N ARG A 11 -4.90 0.18 15.48
CA ARG A 11 -4.77 -1.16 14.91
C ARG A 11 -3.33 -1.41 14.47
N ARG A 12 -2.68 -2.43 15.04
CA ARG A 12 -1.33 -2.85 14.65
C ARG A 12 -1.37 -3.72 13.40
N LEU A 13 -1.65 -3.12 12.24
CA LEU A 13 -1.56 -3.79 10.95
C LEU A 13 -0.11 -3.82 10.47
N ARG A 14 0.47 -5.02 10.40
CA ARG A 14 1.83 -5.28 9.90
C ARG A 14 1.79 -6.43 8.92
N ALA A 15 2.62 -6.32 7.87
CA ALA A 15 2.82 -7.44 6.99
C ALA A 15 3.42 -8.62 7.77
N PRO A 16 3.11 -9.86 7.39
CA PRO A 16 3.78 -11.03 7.94
C PRO A 16 5.29 -10.91 7.81
N ARG A 17 6.03 -11.37 8.83
CA ARG A 17 7.50 -11.31 8.84
C ARG A 17 8.12 -12.45 8.07
N GLU A 18 7.55 -13.65 8.24
CA GLU A 18 8.13 -14.84 7.63
C GLU A 18 7.86 -14.89 6.14
N PRO A 19 8.77 -15.50 5.36
CA PRO A 19 8.55 -15.76 3.95
C PRO A 19 7.27 -16.58 3.74
N ASN A 20 6.61 -16.35 2.61
CA ASN A 20 5.42 -17.10 2.18
C ASN A 20 4.18 -16.99 3.09
N GLN A 21 4.16 -16.07 4.04
CA GLN A 21 2.95 -15.77 4.81
C GLN A 21 2.10 -14.68 4.15
N SER A 22 0.79 -14.79 4.33
CA SER A 22 -0.22 -13.78 3.95
C SER A 22 -0.97 -13.30 5.20
N LEU A 23 -1.56 -12.11 5.08
CA LEU A 23 -2.47 -11.53 6.04
C LEU A 23 -3.77 -11.20 5.31
N VAL A 24 -4.89 -11.73 5.78
CA VAL A 24 -6.24 -11.41 5.30
C VAL A 24 -7.11 -11.15 6.53
N ILE A 25 -7.59 -9.92 6.69
CA ILE A 25 -8.41 -9.50 7.84
C ILE A 25 -9.65 -8.76 7.33
N PRO A 26 -10.87 -9.22 7.70
CA PRO A 26 -11.15 -10.48 8.38
C PRO A 26 -10.77 -11.70 7.51
N PRO A 27 -10.66 -12.91 8.11
CA PRO A 27 -10.26 -14.11 7.39
C PRO A 27 -11.26 -14.49 6.28
N GLU A 28 -10.79 -15.27 5.30
CA GLU A 28 -11.53 -15.56 4.06
C GLU A 28 -12.90 -16.22 4.28
N ASP A 29 -13.06 -16.98 5.36
CA ASP A 29 -14.32 -17.65 5.75
C ASP A 29 -15.44 -16.67 6.15
N GLN A 30 -15.09 -15.44 6.56
CA GLN A 30 -16.05 -14.40 6.93
C GLN A 30 -16.50 -13.53 5.74
N ILE A 31 -15.82 -13.64 4.60
CA ILE A 31 -16.08 -12.81 3.42
C ILE A 31 -17.52 -12.92 2.89
N PRO A 32 -18.16 -14.11 2.81
CA PRO A 32 -19.54 -14.21 2.34
C PRO A 32 -20.52 -13.38 3.19
N ALA A 33 -20.35 -13.40 4.51
CA ALA A 33 -21.18 -12.64 5.43
C ALA A 33 -20.96 -11.13 5.29
N LEU A 34 -19.71 -10.69 5.07
CA LEU A 34 -19.41 -9.28 4.81
C LEU A 34 -20.07 -8.75 3.54
N ILE A 35 -20.03 -9.53 2.45
CA ILE A 35 -20.66 -9.14 1.18
C ILE A 35 -22.16 -8.91 1.40
N LEU A 36 -22.83 -9.83 2.09
CA LEU A 36 -24.26 -9.70 2.39
C LEU A 36 -24.56 -8.50 3.30
N GLN A 37 -23.73 -8.25 4.31
CA GLN A 37 -23.88 -7.09 5.19
C GLN A 37 -23.77 -5.79 4.40
N ASN A 38 -22.76 -5.65 3.54
CA ASN A 38 -22.56 -4.45 2.74
C ASN A 38 -23.68 -4.23 1.71
N GLN A 39 -24.19 -5.30 1.11
CA GLN A 39 -25.38 -5.25 0.26
C GLN A 39 -26.58 -4.70 1.02
N THR A 40 -26.83 -5.27 2.20
CA THR A 40 -27.90 -4.85 3.11
C THR A 40 -27.76 -3.38 3.48
N LEU A 41 -26.56 -2.89 3.80
CA LEU A 41 -26.31 -1.49 4.11
C LEU A 41 -26.61 -0.55 2.93
N ARG A 42 -26.19 -0.91 1.71
CA ARG A 42 -26.50 -0.12 0.51
C ARG A 42 -28.00 -0.10 0.24
N ASP A 43 -28.66 -1.25 0.37
CA ASP A 43 -30.09 -1.39 0.13
C ASP A 43 -30.94 -0.75 1.25
N HIS A 44 -30.43 -0.60 2.49
CA HIS A 44 -31.12 0.11 3.58
C HIS A 44 -30.88 1.62 3.58
N ALA A 45 -29.81 2.10 2.94
CA ALA A 45 -29.66 3.53 2.64
C ALA A 45 -30.85 4.06 1.79
N VAL A 46 -31.68 3.17 1.23
CA VAL A 46 -32.98 3.44 0.56
C VAL A 46 -34.08 3.96 1.51
N GLY A 47 -34.05 3.63 2.81
CA GLY A 47 -35.18 3.87 3.72
C GLY A 47 -35.09 5.14 4.59
N GLY A 48 -33.91 5.77 4.66
CA GLY A 48 -33.68 6.98 5.44
C GLY A 48 -33.84 8.23 4.58
N HIS A 49 -34.64 9.19 5.04
CA HIS A 49 -34.88 10.49 4.38
C HIS A 49 -33.65 11.43 4.35
N SER A 50 -32.45 10.88 4.17
CA SER A 50 -31.21 11.65 4.05
C SER A 50 -31.13 12.12 2.59
N ALA A 51 -31.49 13.39 2.36
CA ALA A 51 -31.51 14.00 1.03
C ALA A 51 -30.20 13.70 0.26
N GLY A 52 -30.35 13.13 -0.94
CA GLY A 52 -29.24 12.83 -1.84
C GLY A 52 -28.60 14.09 -2.46
N PRO A 53 -27.64 13.92 -3.39
CA PRO A 53 -26.93 15.00 -4.08
C PRO A 53 -27.79 16.00 -4.85
N SER A 54 -28.95 15.54 -5.33
CA SER A 54 -29.91 16.31 -6.11
C SER A 54 -31.32 16.03 -5.58
N THR A 55 -32.26 16.88 -5.99
CA THR A 55 -33.67 16.83 -5.59
C THR A 55 -34.41 15.54 -5.96
N ASP A 56 -33.79 14.62 -6.74
CA ASP A 56 -34.52 13.51 -7.38
C ASP A 56 -33.86 12.11 -7.26
N LEU A 57 -32.64 11.96 -6.72
CA LEU A 57 -32.00 10.64 -6.54
C LEU A 57 -31.63 10.36 -5.08
N SER A 58 -32.09 9.23 -4.57
CA SER A 58 -31.61 8.61 -3.33
C SER A 58 -30.17 8.10 -3.47
N TRP A 59 -29.51 7.84 -2.33
CA TRP A 59 -28.16 7.25 -2.33
C TRP A 59 -28.09 5.89 -3.02
N ALA A 60 -29.15 5.11 -2.94
CA ALA A 60 -29.23 3.80 -3.58
C ALA A 60 -29.39 3.92 -5.10
N GLU A 61 -30.21 4.86 -5.59
CA GLU A 61 -30.35 5.09 -7.03
C GLU A 61 -29.03 5.61 -7.62
N LEU A 62 -28.32 6.48 -6.89
CA LEU A 62 -26.98 6.91 -7.27
C LEU A 62 -25.99 5.75 -7.28
N ALA A 63 -26.01 4.87 -6.28
CA ALA A 63 -25.15 3.68 -6.24
C ALA A 63 -25.44 2.74 -7.42
N ASP A 64 -26.71 2.50 -7.72
CA ASP A 64 -27.13 1.68 -8.85
C ASP A 64 -26.70 2.27 -10.20
N GLN A 65 -26.84 3.58 -10.38
CA GLN A 65 -26.33 4.29 -11.55
C GLN A 65 -24.81 4.17 -11.63
N ALA A 66 -24.10 4.47 -10.54
CA ALA A 66 -22.64 4.43 -10.46
C ALA A 66 -22.09 3.03 -10.79
N ARG A 67 -22.77 1.96 -10.37
CA ARG A 67 -22.38 0.57 -10.67
C ARG A 67 -22.58 0.24 -12.15
N ARG A 68 -23.69 0.66 -12.76
CA ARG A 68 -23.91 0.49 -14.22
C ARG A 68 -22.85 1.24 -15.03
N GLU A 69 -22.57 2.49 -14.66
CA GLU A 69 -21.54 3.32 -15.30
C GLU A 69 -20.14 2.73 -15.11
N LEU A 70 -19.82 2.19 -13.92
CA LEU A 70 -18.58 1.47 -13.65
C LEU A 70 -18.41 0.25 -14.56
N LEU A 71 -19.45 -0.57 -14.74
CA LEU A 71 -19.38 -1.73 -15.64
C LEU A 71 -19.21 -1.31 -17.10
N GLY A 72 -19.89 -0.23 -17.52
CA GLY A 72 -19.70 0.39 -18.82
C GLY A 72 -18.26 0.86 -19.04
N ALA A 73 -17.70 1.62 -18.09
CA ALA A 73 -16.31 2.09 -18.14
C ALA A 73 -15.31 0.92 -18.16
N THR A 74 -15.57 -0.13 -17.37
CA THR A 74 -14.78 -1.36 -17.36
C THR A 74 -14.79 -2.06 -18.71
N GLN A 75 -15.96 -2.16 -19.36
CA GLN A 75 -16.08 -2.74 -20.71
C GLN A 75 -15.37 -1.87 -21.76
N SER A 76 -15.50 -0.54 -21.68
CA SER A 76 -14.80 0.38 -22.57
C SER A 76 -13.29 0.24 -22.44
N PHE A 77 -12.76 0.16 -21.21
CA PHE A 77 -11.33 -0.05 -20.97
C PHE A 77 -10.85 -1.40 -21.48
N ALA A 78 -11.62 -2.47 -21.23
CA ALA A 78 -11.38 -3.80 -21.76
C ALA A 78 -11.18 -3.79 -23.28
N ASN A 79 -12.08 -3.11 -24.00
CA ASN A 79 -12.02 -2.98 -25.44
C ASN A 79 -10.77 -2.20 -25.90
N ARG A 80 -10.36 -1.15 -25.17
CA ARG A 80 -9.09 -0.44 -25.44
C ARG A 80 -7.89 -1.37 -25.32
N LEU A 81 -7.82 -2.14 -24.23
CA LEU A 81 -6.71 -3.08 -24.01
C LEU A 81 -6.67 -4.19 -25.07
N ALA A 82 -7.82 -4.74 -25.44
CA ALA A 82 -7.93 -5.76 -26.48
C ALA A 82 -7.42 -5.28 -27.84
N GLY A 83 -7.54 -3.97 -28.14
CA GLY A 83 -6.99 -3.36 -29.35
C GLY A 83 -5.46 -3.43 -29.49
N TYR A 84 -4.73 -3.67 -28.39
CA TYR A 84 -3.28 -3.82 -28.40
C TYR A 84 -2.80 -5.28 -28.43
N VAL A 85 -3.71 -6.24 -28.50
CA VAL A 85 -3.40 -7.66 -28.43
C VAL A 85 -3.76 -8.35 -29.75
N PRO A 86 -2.86 -9.16 -30.34
CA PRO A 86 -3.19 -9.99 -31.49
C PRO A 86 -4.32 -10.98 -31.17
N ALA A 87 -5.18 -11.27 -32.16
CA ALA A 87 -6.35 -12.13 -32.00
C ALA A 87 -6.01 -13.55 -31.51
N GLU A 88 -4.79 -14.03 -31.77
CA GLU A 88 -4.32 -15.37 -31.38
C GLU A 88 -3.93 -15.49 -29.90
N LYS A 89 -3.90 -14.38 -29.15
CA LYS A 89 -3.59 -14.35 -27.70
C LYS A 89 -4.72 -13.68 -26.93
N PRO A 90 -5.90 -14.30 -26.83
CA PRO A 90 -7.05 -13.64 -26.25
C PRO A 90 -6.81 -13.29 -24.78
N LEU A 91 -7.02 -12.02 -24.45
CA LEU A 91 -7.10 -11.52 -23.09
C LEU A 91 -8.35 -12.13 -22.43
N TRP A 92 -8.20 -12.80 -21.28
CA TRP A 92 -9.35 -13.31 -20.52
C TRP A 92 -10.22 -12.15 -20.04
N MET A 93 -11.30 -11.89 -20.77
CA MET A 93 -12.30 -10.87 -20.48
C MET A 93 -13.69 -11.41 -20.82
N PRO A 94 -14.72 -11.05 -20.04
CA PRO A 94 -16.07 -11.45 -20.37
C PRO A 94 -16.57 -10.67 -21.58
N THR A 95 -17.42 -11.27 -22.41
CA THR A 95 -18.09 -10.59 -23.54
C THR A 95 -18.97 -9.44 -23.05
N THR A 96 -19.51 -9.57 -21.84
CA THR A 96 -20.24 -8.52 -21.15
C THR A 96 -19.94 -8.63 -19.66
N VAL A 97 -19.55 -7.52 -19.04
CA VAL A 97 -19.38 -7.49 -17.59
C VAL A 97 -20.76 -7.52 -16.92
N ALA A 98 -21.10 -8.62 -16.24
CA ALA A 98 -22.41 -8.83 -15.65
C ALA A 98 -22.58 -8.07 -14.32
N MET A 99 -23.78 -7.56 -14.06
CA MET A 99 -24.20 -7.03 -12.77
C MET A 99 -24.37 -8.19 -11.77
N ARG A 100 -23.36 -8.40 -10.96
CA ARG A 100 -23.25 -9.39 -9.86
C ARG A 100 -22.74 -8.65 -8.61
N PRO A 101 -22.56 -9.31 -7.45
CA PRO A 101 -21.77 -8.70 -6.40
C PRO A 101 -20.42 -8.21 -6.97
N LEU A 102 -20.05 -6.96 -6.70
CA LEU A 102 -18.83 -6.31 -7.20
C LEU A 102 -17.80 -6.33 -6.08
N ILE A 103 -16.71 -7.07 -6.31
CA ILE A 103 -15.58 -7.13 -5.39
C ILE A 103 -14.45 -6.32 -6.01
N MET A 104 -13.93 -5.37 -5.25
CA MET A 104 -13.02 -4.37 -5.76
C MET A 104 -11.70 -4.37 -5.01
N THR A 105 -10.61 -4.16 -5.73
CA THR A 105 -9.34 -3.72 -5.15
C THR A 105 -8.81 -2.57 -6.01
N GLY A 106 -7.77 -1.88 -5.55
CA GLY A 106 -7.11 -0.89 -6.39
C GLY A 106 -5.67 -0.63 -5.99
N HIS A 107 -4.90 -0.17 -6.96
CA HIS A 107 -3.54 0.33 -6.77
C HIS A 107 -3.13 1.23 -7.93
N GLN A 108 -2.14 2.09 -7.70
CA GLN A 108 -1.47 2.86 -8.77
C GLN A 108 -0.90 1.89 -9.83
N PRO A 109 -0.77 2.25 -11.11
CA PRO A 109 -0.15 1.40 -12.15
C PRO A 109 1.39 1.34 -12.04
N ALA A 110 1.91 1.15 -10.82
CA ALA A 110 3.32 0.94 -10.55
C ALA A 110 3.75 -0.51 -10.88
N LEU A 111 5.06 -0.76 -10.91
CA LEU A 111 5.60 -2.12 -10.98
C LEU A 111 5.50 -2.78 -9.60
N TYR A 112 4.44 -3.56 -9.38
CA TYR A 112 4.07 -4.07 -8.05
C TYR A 112 5.18 -4.85 -7.36
N HIS A 113 5.22 -4.75 -6.02
CA HIS A 113 5.84 -5.76 -5.18
C HIS A 113 4.79 -6.85 -4.83
N PRO A 114 5.20 -8.05 -4.42
CA PRO A 114 4.27 -9.18 -4.25
C PRO A 114 3.14 -8.94 -3.26
N GLY A 115 3.36 -8.11 -2.24
CA GLY A 115 2.33 -7.81 -1.24
C GLY A 115 1.14 -7.03 -1.78
N VAL A 116 1.34 -6.22 -2.83
CA VAL A 116 0.26 -5.54 -3.56
C VAL A 116 -0.36 -6.49 -4.58
N TRP A 117 0.47 -7.24 -5.30
CA TRP A 117 0.00 -8.13 -6.36
C TRP A 117 -0.88 -9.28 -5.82
N PHE A 118 -0.59 -9.75 -4.61
CA PHE A 118 -1.40 -10.73 -3.88
C PHE A 118 -2.88 -10.32 -3.75
N LYS A 119 -3.20 -9.01 -3.71
CA LYS A 119 -4.60 -8.57 -3.66
C LYS A 119 -5.38 -8.97 -4.91
N ILE A 120 -4.71 -9.04 -6.07
CA ILE A 120 -5.33 -9.42 -7.34
C ILE A 120 -5.55 -10.93 -7.38
N GLU A 121 -4.59 -11.71 -6.91
CA GLU A 121 -4.75 -13.15 -6.72
C GLU A 121 -5.91 -13.47 -5.74
N LEU A 122 -5.93 -12.79 -4.59
CA LEU A 122 -7.02 -12.93 -3.62
C LEU A 122 -8.37 -12.50 -4.21
N LEU A 123 -8.41 -11.39 -4.94
CA LEU A 123 -9.61 -10.92 -5.62
C LEU A 123 -10.16 -11.97 -6.59
N GLY A 124 -9.29 -12.58 -7.41
CA GLY A 124 -9.67 -13.65 -8.33
C GLY A 124 -10.26 -14.87 -7.60
N ARG A 125 -9.62 -15.32 -6.51
CA ARG A 125 -10.11 -16.44 -5.69
C ARG A 125 -11.47 -16.15 -5.06
N ILE A 126 -11.65 -14.98 -4.45
CA ILE A 126 -12.93 -14.61 -3.83
C ILE A 126 -14.02 -14.52 -4.90
N ALA A 127 -13.74 -13.89 -6.05
CA ALA A 127 -14.72 -13.74 -7.10
C ALA A 127 -15.23 -15.07 -7.64
N ALA A 128 -14.33 -16.04 -7.86
CA ALA A 128 -14.72 -17.39 -8.25
C ALA A 128 -15.59 -18.07 -7.16
N GLY A 129 -15.18 -17.98 -5.89
CA GLY A 129 -15.92 -18.60 -4.78
C GLY A 129 -17.29 -17.98 -4.51
N GLN A 130 -17.44 -16.67 -4.71
CA GLN A 130 -18.68 -15.92 -4.46
C GLN A 130 -19.51 -15.67 -5.73
N ARG A 131 -19.06 -16.19 -6.87
CA ARG A 131 -19.66 -15.94 -8.19
C ARG A 131 -19.85 -14.44 -8.47
N ALA A 132 -18.84 -13.66 -8.14
CA ALA A 132 -18.85 -12.20 -8.17
C ALA A 132 -18.04 -11.63 -9.35
N THR A 133 -18.26 -10.36 -9.68
CA THR A 133 -17.45 -9.63 -10.66
C THR A 133 -16.24 -9.03 -9.94
N ALA A 134 -15.04 -9.45 -10.33
CA ALA A 134 -13.77 -8.93 -9.80
C ALA A 134 -13.31 -7.70 -10.59
N ILE A 135 -13.21 -6.54 -9.93
CA ILE A 135 -12.74 -5.30 -10.55
C ILE A 135 -11.48 -4.80 -9.84
N ASN A 136 -10.40 -4.63 -10.59
CA ASN A 136 -9.20 -3.95 -10.11
C ASN A 136 -9.15 -2.51 -10.67
N VAL A 137 -9.23 -1.55 -9.76
CA VAL A 137 -9.18 -0.11 -10.08
C VAL A 137 -7.73 0.34 -10.21
N ILE A 138 -7.40 0.94 -11.35
CA ILE A 138 -6.09 1.52 -11.63
C ILE A 138 -6.09 2.97 -11.14
N ILE A 139 -5.39 3.24 -10.04
CA ILE A 139 -5.30 4.57 -9.42
C ILE A 139 -4.30 5.44 -10.22
N ASP A 140 -4.71 5.85 -11.41
CA ASP A 140 -3.92 6.59 -12.39
C ASP A 140 -3.85 8.10 -12.12
N ASN A 141 -4.67 8.61 -11.21
CA ASN A 141 -4.62 10.00 -10.75
C ASN A 141 -3.50 10.27 -9.72
N ASP A 142 -2.78 9.24 -9.27
CA ASP A 142 -1.65 9.44 -8.34
C ASP A 142 -0.34 9.76 -9.06
N LEU A 143 0.63 10.33 -8.33
CA LEU A 143 1.92 10.71 -8.90
C LEU A 143 2.71 9.49 -9.35
N VAL A 144 3.40 9.67 -10.47
CA VAL A 144 4.45 8.76 -10.88
C VAL A 144 5.58 8.82 -9.86
N GLY A 145 5.94 7.67 -9.31
CA GLY A 145 7.12 7.53 -8.47
C GLY A 145 8.42 7.59 -9.28
N ALA A 146 9.56 7.32 -8.64
CA ALA A 146 10.80 7.16 -9.37
C ALA A 146 10.69 5.99 -10.38
N PRO A 147 11.03 6.19 -11.66
CA PRO A 147 10.87 5.17 -12.71
C PRO A 147 12.01 4.15 -12.65
N GLN A 148 12.11 3.43 -11.54
CA GLN A 148 13.21 2.53 -11.24
C GLN A 148 12.78 1.33 -10.40
N ILE A 149 13.55 0.26 -10.44
CA ILE A 149 13.38 -0.91 -9.57
C ILE A 149 14.72 -1.31 -8.94
N ALA A 150 14.67 -1.83 -7.72
CA ALA A 150 15.81 -2.44 -7.05
C ALA A 150 15.98 -3.89 -7.50
N VAL A 151 17.19 -4.29 -7.87
CA VAL A 151 17.51 -5.61 -8.43
C VAL A 151 18.74 -6.19 -7.71
N PRO A 152 18.66 -7.41 -7.17
CA PRO A 152 19.83 -8.10 -6.64
C PRO A 152 20.97 -8.19 -7.66
N SER A 153 22.21 -8.04 -7.19
CA SER A 153 23.42 -8.11 -8.00
C SER A 153 24.61 -8.65 -7.20
N GLY A 154 25.74 -8.83 -7.87
CA GLY A 154 26.94 -9.40 -7.26
C GLY A 154 26.84 -10.92 -7.00
N PRO A 155 27.85 -11.51 -6.34
CA PRO A 155 27.90 -12.95 -6.05
C PRO A 155 27.10 -13.33 -4.80
N ALA A 156 26.65 -14.59 -4.72
CA ALA A 156 25.91 -15.17 -3.59
C ALA A 156 26.49 -14.91 -2.20
N LYS A 157 27.82 -14.87 -2.09
CA LYS A 157 28.53 -14.68 -0.81
C LYS A 157 28.61 -13.21 -0.37
N SER A 158 28.41 -12.26 -1.29
CA SER A 158 28.47 -10.83 -1.02
C SER A 158 27.50 -10.10 -1.94
N PRO A 159 26.18 -10.30 -1.78
CA PRO A 159 25.18 -9.69 -2.64
C PRO A 159 25.13 -8.18 -2.44
N ASP A 160 24.78 -7.51 -3.52
CA ASP A 160 24.41 -6.11 -3.52
C ASP A 160 23.02 -5.93 -4.12
N VAL A 161 22.49 -4.70 -4.01
CA VAL A 161 21.21 -4.34 -4.61
C VAL A 161 21.43 -3.09 -5.45
N THR A 162 21.32 -3.25 -6.76
CA THR A 162 21.48 -2.16 -7.72
C THR A 162 20.11 -1.63 -8.12
N THR A 163 19.96 -0.31 -8.14
CA THR A 163 18.72 0.32 -8.64
C THR A 163 18.88 0.61 -10.12
N LEU A 164 17.96 0.11 -10.94
CA LEU A 164 17.93 0.31 -12.39
C LEU A 164 16.75 1.18 -12.79
N THR A 165 17.01 2.25 -13.52
CA THR A 165 16.02 3.21 -14.02
C THR A 165 15.60 2.82 -15.44
N PHE A 166 14.29 2.88 -15.72
CA PHE A 166 13.74 2.64 -17.05
C PHE A 166 13.46 3.92 -17.83
N ASP A 167 13.17 5.05 -17.17
CA ASP A 167 12.92 6.34 -17.80
C ASP A 167 13.81 7.45 -17.20
N HIS A 168 15.01 7.60 -17.75
CA HIS A 168 16.01 8.55 -17.28
C HIS A 168 15.61 10.00 -17.53
N GLU A 169 14.89 10.29 -18.62
CA GLU A 169 14.45 11.65 -18.93
C GLU A 169 13.42 12.13 -17.92
N PHE A 170 12.41 11.31 -17.63
CA PHE A 170 11.41 11.63 -16.61
C PHE A 170 12.05 11.83 -15.24
N ALA A 171 12.96 10.92 -14.86
CA ALA A 171 13.70 11.03 -13.60
C ALA A 171 14.53 12.33 -13.49
N ALA A 172 15.09 12.82 -14.60
CA ALA A 172 15.86 14.05 -14.64
C ALA A 172 15.00 15.31 -14.48
N ARG A 173 13.79 15.33 -15.05
CA ARG A 173 12.89 16.50 -15.01
C ARG A 173 12.24 16.71 -13.64
N ARG A 174 12.14 15.66 -12.80
CA ARG A 174 11.53 15.70 -11.46
C ARG A 174 10.11 16.26 -11.46
N GLU A 175 9.35 15.98 -12.51
CA GLU A 175 7.98 16.43 -12.68
C GLU A 175 7.04 15.73 -11.67
N LEU A 176 6.04 16.46 -11.18
CA LEU A 176 4.99 15.93 -10.30
C LEU A 176 3.69 15.72 -11.10
N VAL A 177 3.73 14.75 -12.01
CA VAL A 177 2.59 14.40 -12.88
C VAL A 177 1.87 13.15 -12.40
N ALA A 178 0.56 13.09 -12.64
CA ALA A 178 -0.22 11.88 -12.44
C ALA A 178 0.12 10.80 -13.48
N TYR A 179 -0.07 9.53 -13.15
CA TYR A 179 0.05 8.42 -14.10
C TYR A 179 -0.87 8.59 -15.34
N GLU A 180 -2.03 9.24 -15.20
CA GLU A 180 -2.95 9.60 -16.30
C GLU A 180 -2.23 10.42 -17.39
N GLU A 181 -1.31 11.31 -16.99
CA GLU A 181 -0.52 12.18 -17.88
C GLU A 181 0.82 11.57 -18.28
N TYR A 182 1.25 10.51 -17.61
CA TYR A 182 2.58 9.96 -17.81
C TYR A 182 2.73 9.34 -19.20
N ARG A 183 3.67 9.89 -19.97
CA ARG A 183 4.06 9.41 -21.29
C ARG A 183 5.58 9.23 -21.30
N PRO A 184 6.09 7.99 -21.16
CA PRO A 184 7.53 7.76 -21.15
C PRO A 184 8.14 8.03 -22.52
N VAL A 185 9.41 8.45 -22.54
CA VAL A 185 10.19 8.55 -23.77
C VAL A 185 10.76 7.17 -24.11
N LEU A 186 10.35 6.61 -25.25
CA LEU A 186 10.72 5.25 -25.67
C LEU A 186 12.12 5.18 -26.29
N THR A 187 13.15 5.53 -25.52
CA THR A 187 14.55 5.41 -25.93
C THR A 187 14.94 3.93 -26.11
N SER A 188 16.07 3.67 -26.78
CA SER A 188 16.62 2.30 -26.87
C SER A 188 16.87 1.69 -25.49
N GLU A 189 17.29 2.50 -24.51
CA GLU A 189 17.51 2.08 -23.14
C GLU A 189 16.21 1.70 -22.41
N PHE A 190 15.12 2.44 -22.65
CA PHE A 190 13.79 2.10 -22.14
C PHE A 190 13.33 0.77 -22.74
N LEU A 191 13.42 0.63 -24.06
CA LEU A 191 12.99 -0.58 -24.77
C LEU A 191 13.76 -1.83 -24.32
N ASP A 192 15.07 -1.70 -24.06
CA ASP A 192 15.94 -2.79 -23.62
C ASP A 192 15.92 -3.04 -22.09
N PHE A 193 15.23 -2.22 -21.30
CA PHE A 193 15.23 -2.32 -19.83
C PHE A 193 14.89 -3.72 -19.31
N GLY A 194 13.87 -4.38 -19.88
CA GLY A 194 13.51 -5.75 -19.53
C GLY A 194 14.65 -6.76 -19.70
N ASN A 195 15.46 -6.62 -20.76
CA ASN A 195 16.63 -7.47 -21.00
C ASN A 195 17.77 -7.16 -20.03
N ARG A 196 18.07 -5.87 -19.79
CA ARG A 196 19.12 -5.46 -18.86
C ARG A 196 18.88 -6.00 -17.45
N VAL A 197 17.66 -5.83 -16.94
CA VAL A 197 17.28 -6.36 -15.63
C VAL A 197 17.34 -7.88 -15.62
N SER A 198 16.82 -8.54 -16.67
CA SER A 198 16.83 -10.01 -16.77
C SER A 198 18.25 -10.57 -16.76
N LYS A 199 19.18 -9.95 -17.49
CA LYS A 199 20.60 -10.33 -17.51
C LYS A 199 21.27 -10.15 -16.15
N GLN A 200 20.92 -9.09 -15.42
CA GLN A 200 21.50 -8.85 -14.10
C GLN A 200 21.04 -9.88 -13.06
N ILE A 201 19.75 -10.24 -13.07
CA ILE A 201 19.19 -11.19 -12.09
C ILE A 201 19.35 -12.66 -12.50
N GLU A 202 19.69 -12.94 -13.77
CA GLU A 202 19.87 -14.30 -14.32
C GLU A 202 20.69 -15.25 -13.43
N PRO A 203 21.81 -14.84 -12.78
CA PRO A 203 22.56 -15.73 -11.87
C PRO A 203 21.75 -16.26 -10.68
N TRP A 204 20.60 -15.65 -10.39
CA TRP A 204 19.77 -15.92 -9.24
C TRP A 204 18.37 -16.41 -9.61
N VAL A 205 17.76 -15.81 -10.64
CA VAL A 205 16.42 -16.12 -11.09
C VAL A 205 16.44 -16.32 -12.60
N ALA A 206 16.25 -17.57 -13.02
CA ALA A 206 16.03 -17.88 -14.42
C ALA A 206 14.64 -17.41 -14.86
N ASN A 207 14.56 -16.80 -16.05
CA ASN A 207 13.30 -16.43 -16.71
C ASN A 207 12.34 -15.60 -15.82
N PRO A 208 12.74 -14.39 -15.39
CA PRO A 208 11.90 -13.52 -14.58
C PRO A 208 10.65 -13.09 -15.37
N ILE A 209 9.55 -12.80 -14.66
CA ILE A 209 8.27 -12.33 -15.21
C ILE A 209 8.48 -11.11 -16.13
N LEU A 210 9.44 -10.25 -15.78
CA LEU A 210 9.81 -9.07 -16.56
C LEU A 210 10.12 -9.39 -18.03
N LYS A 211 10.70 -10.56 -18.32
CA LYS A 211 11.05 -11.00 -19.68
C LYS A 211 9.82 -11.13 -20.60
N GLN A 212 8.64 -11.42 -20.03
CA GLN A 212 7.39 -11.41 -20.79
C GLN A 212 6.62 -10.11 -20.64
N PHE A 213 6.66 -9.50 -19.44
CA PHE A 213 5.96 -8.25 -19.15
C PHE A 213 6.46 -7.09 -20.03
N TRP A 214 7.77 -6.86 -20.09
CA TRP A 214 8.34 -5.66 -20.71
C TRP A 214 8.08 -5.57 -22.22
N PRO A 215 8.21 -6.65 -23.01
CA PRO A 215 7.87 -6.60 -24.43
C PRO A 215 6.42 -6.19 -24.70
N TRP A 216 5.46 -6.67 -23.91
CA TRP A 216 4.05 -6.27 -24.05
C TRP A 216 3.83 -4.80 -23.70
N LEU A 217 4.46 -4.33 -22.62
CA LEU A 217 4.40 -2.92 -22.23
C LEU A 217 4.94 -2.03 -23.36
N CYS A 218 6.13 -2.34 -23.88
CA CYS A 218 6.74 -1.58 -24.98
C CYS A 218 5.88 -1.61 -26.24
N HIS A 219 5.36 -2.79 -26.62
CA HIS A 219 4.51 -2.94 -27.80
C HIS A 219 3.28 -2.03 -27.70
N SER A 220 2.54 -2.06 -26.59
CA SER A 220 1.35 -1.22 -26.41
C SER A 220 1.68 0.28 -26.43
N LEU A 221 2.76 0.71 -25.77
CA LEU A 221 3.19 2.11 -25.78
C LEU A 221 3.53 2.57 -27.21
N GLN A 222 4.18 1.72 -28.01
CA GLN A 222 4.48 2.00 -29.43
C GLN A 222 3.20 2.10 -30.30
N GLN A 223 2.11 1.45 -29.89
CA GLN A 223 0.79 1.58 -30.52
C GLN A 223 -0.03 2.78 -29.98
N GLY A 224 0.57 3.64 -29.15
CA GLY A 224 -0.07 4.84 -28.63
C GLY A 224 -0.84 4.64 -27.33
N ALA A 225 -0.71 3.49 -26.66
CA ALA A 225 -1.27 3.30 -25.33
C ALA A 225 -0.64 4.28 -24.31
N THR A 226 -1.42 4.66 -23.31
CA THR A 226 -0.91 5.35 -22.12
C THR A 226 -0.15 4.38 -21.21
N TRP A 227 0.65 4.89 -20.26
CA TRP A 227 1.31 4.02 -19.27
C TRP A 227 0.31 3.17 -18.47
N PRO A 228 -0.80 3.72 -17.91
CA PRO A 228 -1.81 2.91 -17.22
C PRO A 228 -2.36 1.75 -18.06
N GLU A 229 -2.59 1.97 -19.36
CA GLU A 229 -3.05 0.93 -20.29
C GLU A 229 -1.98 -0.13 -20.53
N ALA A 230 -0.79 0.27 -20.95
CA ALA A 230 0.30 -0.64 -21.28
C ALA A 230 0.75 -1.49 -20.09
N ALA A 231 0.91 -0.87 -18.91
CA ALA A 231 1.30 -1.58 -17.69
C ALA A 231 0.19 -2.53 -17.22
N THR A 232 -1.09 -2.14 -17.36
CA THR A 232 -2.22 -3.01 -17.02
C THR A 232 -2.31 -4.20 -17.94
N LEU A 233 -2.18 -4.01 -19.26
CA LEU A 233 -2.21 -5.12 -20.22
C LEU A 233 -1.09 -6.12 -19.96
N ALA A 234 0.15 -5.63 -19.86
CA ALA A 234 1.32 -6.47 -19.63
C ALA A 234 1.17 -7.27 -18.31
N ARG A 235 0.63 -6.63 -17.26
CA ARG A 235 0.31 -7.28 -15.98
C ARG A 235 -0.73 -8.37 -16.18
N GLN A 236 -1.87 -8.05 -16.81
CA GLN A 236 -3.00 -8.96 -16.97
C GLN A 236 -2.60 -10.22 -17.77
N LEU A 237 -1.72 -10.09 -18.77
CA LEU A 237 -1.19 -11.23 -19.54
C LEU A 237 -0.30 -12.14 -18.66
N CYS A 238 0.50 -11.56 -17.76
CA CYS A 238 1.29 -12.33 -16.80
C CYS A 238 0.40 -13.02 -15.77
N GLU A 239 -0.62 -12.35 -15.25
CA GLU A 239 -1.56 -12.91 -14.27
C GLU A 239 -2.33 -14.12 -14.79
N GLN A 240 -2.77 -14.08 -16.06
CA GLN A 240 -3.38 -15.23 -16.73
C GLN A 240 -2.42 -16.41 -16.81
N ARG A 241 -1.17 -16.15 -17.20
CA ARG A 241 -0.13 -17.19 -17.27
C ARG A 241 0.20 -17.77 -15.89
N LEU A 242 0.12 -16.95 -14.85
CA LEU A 242 0.32 -17.34 -13.45
C LEU A 242 -0.94 -17.94 -12.80
N SER A 243 -2.06 -17.98 -13.52
CA SER A 243 -3.35 -18.52 -13.05
C SER A 243 -3.85 -17.85 -11.76
N PHE A 244 -3.73 -16.53 -11.66
CA PHE A 244 -4.27 -15.77 -10.51
C PHE A 244 -5.80 -15.84 -10.45
N TYR A 245 -6.42 -16.07 -11.59
CA TYR A 245 -7.85 -16.23 -11.81
C TYR A 245 -8.05 -17.13 -13.03
N THR A 246 -9.29 -17.41 -13.41
CA THR A 246 -9.62 -18.26 -14.57
C THR A 246 -10.26 -17.44 -15.68
N ALA A 247 -10.38 -18.01 -16.88
CA ALA A 247 -11.11 -17.39 -17.98
C ALA A 247 -12.62 -17.24 -17.67
N GLU A 248 -13.18 -18.10 -16.81
CA GLU A 248 -14.58 -18.02 -16.36
C GLU A 248 -14.80 -16.89 -15.34
N TRP A 249 -13.81 -16.64 -14.49
CA TRP A 249 -13.84 -15.62 -13.43
C TRP A 249 -12.67 -14.64 -13.56
N PRO A 250 -12.58 -13.87 -14.66
CA PRO A 250 -11.46 -12.97 -14.89
C PRO A 250 -11.51 -11.76 -13.97
N VAL A 251 -10.34 -11.19 -13.66
CA VAL A 251 -10.25 -9.86 -13.06
C VAL A 251 -10.27 -8.81 -14.17
N VAL A 252 -11.32 -8.00 -14.20
CA VAL A 252 -11.44 -6.86 -15.11
C VAL A 252 -10.84 -5.60 -14.46
N ASN A 253 -10.45 -4.63 -15.29
CA ASN A 253 -9.73 -3.44 -14.84
C ASN A 253 -10.46 -2.17 -15.27
N VAL A 254 -10.28 -1.08 -14.52
CA VAL A 254 -10.82 0.23 -14.89
C VAL A 254 -9.92 1.35 -14.32
N PRO A 255 -9.52 2.35 -15.13
CA PRO A 255 -8.85 3.55 -14.62
C PRO A 255 -9.76 4.34 -13.68
N TRP A 256 -9.18 4.90 -12.62
CA TRP A 256 -9.92 5.74 -11.71
C TRP A 256 -10.35 7.06 -12.37
N SER A 257 -9.55 7.56 -13.33
CA SER A 257 -9.93 8.67 -14.20
C SER A 257 -11.24 8.42 -14.96
N ASP A 258 -11.41 7.24 -15.57
CA ASP A 258 -12.65 6.84 -16.26
C ASP A 258 -13.84 6.83 -15.28
N VAL A 259 -13.65 6.36 -14.04
CA VAL A 259 -14.69 6.41 -12.99
C VAL A 259 -15.03 7.85 -12.61
N CYS A 260 -14.01 8.71 -12.45
CA CYS A 260 -14.22 10.12 -12.10
C CYS A 260 -14.95 10.91 -13.20
N ASP A 261 -14.82 10.48 -14.45
CA ASP A 261 -15.44 11.14 -15.60
C ASP A 261 -16.91 10.71 -15.80
N THR A 262 -17.44 9.80 -14.98
CA THR A 262 -18.85 9.36 -15.04
C THR A 262 -19.83 10.41 -14.48
N PRO A 263 -21.08 10.47 -15.00
CA PRO A 263 -22.13 11.32 -14.43
C PRO A 263 -22.37 11.08 -12.93
N ALA A 264 -22.46 9.83 -12.47
CA ALA A 264 -22.71 9.56 -11.05
C ALA A 264 -21.57 10.07 -10.14
N PHE A 265 -20.32 10.01 -10.60
CA PHE A 265 -19.21 10.59 -9.83
C PHE A 265 -19.28 12.11 -9.77
N ARG A 266 -19.76 12.78 -10.84
CA ARG A 266 -19.97 14.23 -10.84
C ARG A 266 -21.07 14.64 -9.87
N CYS A 267 -22.17 13.88 -9.79
CA CYS A 267 -23.20 14.08 -8.75
C CYS A 267 -22.59 13.96 -7.35
N TYR A 268 -21.76 12.94 -7.10
CA TYR A 268 -21.05 12.78 -5.84
C TYR A 268 -20.09 13.95 -5.53
N PHE A 269 -19.32 14.41 -6.52
CA PHE A 269 -18.47 15.58 -6.40
C PHE A 269 -19.27 16.84 -6.03
N LEU A 270 -20.39 17.09 -6.72
CA LEU A 270 -21.25 18.24 -6.46
C LEU A 270 -21.84 18.21 -5.06
N HIS A 271 -22.32 17.05 -4.60
CA HIS A 271 -22.83 16.92 -3.22
C HIS A 271 -21.79 17.34 -2.17
N LEU A 272 -20.55 16.88 -2.34
CA LEU A 272 -19.44 17.25 -1.46
C LEU A 272 -19.09 18.75 -1.58
N ALA A 273 -19.18 19.33 -2.77
CA ALA A 273 -18.93 20.73 -3.01
C ALA A 273 -20.00 21.65 -2.40
N ARG A 274 -21.28 21.27 -2.48
CA ARG A 274 -22.41 22.00 -1.90
C ARG A 274 -22.41 21.98 -0.37
N GLN A 275 -21.89 20.92 0.22
CA GLN A 275 -21.79 20.78 1.66
C GLN A 275 -20.34 20.94 2.14
N ALA A 276 -19.56 21.79 1.47
CA ALA A 276 -18.13 21.95 1.73
C ALA A 276 -17.82 22.30 3.19
N ASP A 277 -18.63 23.15 3.82
CA ASP A 277 -18.44 23.50 5.24
C ASP A 277 -18.59 22.28 6.16
N LEU A 278 -19.69 21.54 6.04
CA LEU A 278 -19.91 20.32 6.82
C LEU A 278 -18.83 19.27 6.53
N LEU A 279 -18.43 19.13 5.26
CA LEU A 279 -17.40 18.20 4.84
C LEU A 279 -16.07 18.50 5.51
N VAL A 280 -15.61 19.76 5.50
CA VAL A 280 -14.33 20.15 6.11
C VAL A 280 -14.33 19.90 7.61
N ASP A 281 -15.43 20.17 8.31
CA ASP A 281 -15.54 19.90 9.74
C ASP A 281 -15.48 18.40 10.05
N CYS A 282 -16.28 17.60 9.35
CA CYS A 282 -16.29 16.15 9.50
C CYS A 282 -14.91 15.54 9.18
N TYR A 283 -14.29 15.95 8.07
CA TYR A 283 -12.99 15.49 7.61
C TYR A 283 -11.87 15.84 8.61
N ASN A 284 -11.70 17.12 8.92
CA ASN A 284 -10.61 17.58 9.77
C ASN A 284 -10.74 17.02 11.19
N ARG A 285 -11.97 16.87 11.70
CA ARG A 285 -12.21 16.22 12.98
C ARG A 285 -11.78 14.74 12.96
N ALA A 286 -12.17 13.98 11.94
CA ALA A 286 -11.76 12.58 11.81
C ALA A 286 -10.24 12.43 11.69
N VAL A 287 -9.57 13.29 10.93
CA VAL A 287 -8.11 13.34 10.81
C VAL A 287 -7.45 13.68 12.16
N CYS A 288 -7.98 14.66 12.89
CA CYS A 288 -7.47 15.05 14.21
C CYS A 288 -7.54 13.88 15.21
N GLU A 289 -8.69 13.21 15.28
CA GLU A 289 -8.89 12.03 16.13
C GLU A 289 -7.92 10.90 15.76
N TYR A 290 -7.73 10.64 14.46
CA TYR A 290 -6.76 9.65 13.99
C TYR A 290 -5.33 9.99 14.45
N ARG A 291 -4.88 11.23 14.27
CA ARG A 291 -3.54 11.65 14.70
C ARG A 291 -3.38 11.51 16.21
N HIS A 292 -4.40 11.83 16.99
CA HIS A 292 -4.40 11.67 18.45
C HIS A 292 -4.21 10.20 18.86
N VAL A 293 -5.07 9.30 18.35
CA VAL A 293 -5.02 7.85 18.66
C VAL A 293 -3.70 7.21 18.22
N HIS A 294 -3.18 7.61 17.06
CA HIS A 294 -1.93 7.09 16.51
C HIS A 294 -0.67 7.85 16.97
N ARG A 295 -0.80 8.83 17.87
CA ARG A 295 0.29 9.67 18.41
C ARG A 295 1.14 10.33 17.33
N LEU A 296 0.51 10.76 16.24
CA LEU A 296 1.16 11.45 15.13
C LEU A 296 1.27 12.94 15.42
N ARG A 297 2.49 13.48 15.42
CA ARG A 297 2.75 14.91 15.66
C ARG A 297 2.72 15.78 14.39
N GLY A 298 2.92 15.17 13.22
CA GLY A 298 2.97 15.87 11.94
C GLY A 298 1.58 16.22 11.40
N ARG A 299 1.49 17.33 10.65
CA ARG A 299 0.23 17.82 10.04
C ARG A 299 -0.06 17.24 8.66
N THR A 300 0.88 16.51 8.07
CA THR A 300 0.76 15.95 6.71
C THR A 300 0.41 14.47 6.70
N HIS A 301 0.57 13.77 7.82
CA HIS A 301 0.25 12.36 7.96
C HIS A 301 -1.02 12.14 8.80
N PRO A 302 -1.88 11.18 8.42
CA PRO A 302 -1.81 10.38 7.19
C PRO A 302 -2.16 11.19 5.94
N VAL A 303 -2.88 12.30 6.11
CA VAL A 303 -3.28 13.28 5.09
C VAL A 303 -3.28 14.69 5.71
N PRO A 304 -3.14 15.78 4.93
CA PRO A 304 -3.26 17.15 5.44
C PRO A 304 -4.70 17.53 5.78
N ASP A 305 -4.86 18.56 6.61
CA ASP A 305 -6.17 19.17 6.89
C ASP A 305 -6.67 19.92 5.63
N LEU A 306 -7.98 19.93 5.43
CA LEU A 306 -8.63 20.81 4.45
C LEU A 306 -8.67 22.24 5.00
N ARG A 307 -8.46 23.21 4.12
CA ARG A 307 -8.30 24.62 4.49
C ARG A 307 -9.56 25.43 4.18
N ARG A 308 -9.79 26.45 5.01
CA ARG A 308 -10.69 27.57 4.74
C ARG A 308 -9.86 28.82 4.55
N HIS A 309 -10.19 29.63 3.55
CA HIS A 309 -9.54 30.90 3.30
C HIS A 309 -10.56 31.89 2.77
N GLU A 310 -10.88 32.92 3.56
CA GLU A 310 -12.01 33.82 3.31
C GLU A 310 -13.31 33.02 3.09
N SER A 311 -13.96 33.20 1.94
CA SER A 311 -15.16 32.48 1.51
C SER A 311 -14.86 31.20 0.71
N TRP A 312 -13.59 30.84 0.54
CA TRP A 312 -13.17 29.66 -0.20
C TRP A 312 -12.88 28.48 0.71
N ILE A 313 -13.34 27.30 0.29
CA ILE A 313 -13.18 26.05 1.02
C ILE A 313 -12.45 25.04 0.14
N GLU A 314 -11.36 24.46 0.65
CA GLU A 314 -10.64 23.39 -0.03
C GLU A 314 -11.44 22.07 0.03
N LEU A 315 -11.63 21.43 -1.13
CA LEU A 315 -12.21 20.10 -1.22
C LEU A 315 -11.11 19.02 -1.27
N PRO A 316 -11.41 17.78 -0.83
CA PRO A 316 -10.47 16.65 -0.88
C PRO A 316 -10.36 16.06 -2.31
N PHE A 317 -10.10 16.92 -3.29
CA PHE A 317 -9.93 16.63 -4.70
C PHE A 317 -8.69 17.33 -5.25
N TRP A 318 -8.21 16.80 -6.36
CA TRP A 318 -7.18 17.37 -7.22
C TRP A 318 -7.82 17.93 -8.48
N ILE A 319 -7.28 19.04 -8.97
CA ILE A 319 -7.63 19.63 -10.25
C ILE A 319 -6.39 20.07 -11.02
N TRP A 320 -6.39 19.80 -12.31
CA TRP A 320 -5.39 20.24 -13.28
C TRP A 320 -5.99 20.33 -14.68
N THR A 321 -5.17 20.72 -15.66
CA THR A 321 -5.57 20.75 -17.08
C THR A 321 -4.56 19.99 -17.93
N THR A 322 -4.95 19.54 -19.12
CA THR A 322 -4.02 18.89 -20.07
C THR A 322 -2.80 19.77 -20.40
N THR A 323 -2.98 21.10 -20.45
CA THR A 323 -1.90 22.05 -20.74
C THR A 323 -1.04 22.42 -19.52
N ALA A 324 -1.53 22.16 -18.31
CA ALA A 324 -0.80 22.40 -17.07
C ALA A 324 -1.09 21.22 -16.12
N PRO A 325 -0.33 20.11 -16.22
CA PRO A 325 -0.64 18.83 -15.57
C PRO A 325 -0.31 18.78 -14.07
N GLU A 326 0.11 19.90 -13.47
CA GLU A 326 0.34 19.98 -12.04
C GLU A 326 -0.98 19.89 -11.26
N ARG A 327 -1.08 18.84 -10.42
CA ARG A 327 -2.23 18.62 -9.55
C ARG A 327 -2.24 19.66 -8.43
N THR A 328 -3.32 20.42 -8.37
CA THR A 328 -3.55 21.41 -7.32
C THR A 328 -4.84 21.13 -6.57
N ALA A 329 -5.01 21.72 -5.39
CA ALA A 329 -6.23 21.58 -4.63
C ALA A 329 -7.43 22.22 -5.37
N VAL A 330 -8.59 21.58 -5.25
CA VAL A 330 -9.87 22.16 -5.64
C VAL A 330 -10.35 23.08 -4.52
N TRP A 331 -10.77 24.30 -4.88
CA TRP A 331 -11.45 25.21 -3.97
C TRP A 331 -12.84 25.51 -4.48
N VAL A 332 -13.80 25.67 -3.58
CA VAL A 332 -15.16 26.06 -3.91
C VAL A 332 -15.62 27.27 -3.10
N ARG A 333 -16.51 28.04 -3.71
CA ARG A 333 -17.26 29.12 -3.06
C ARG A 333 -18.66 29.16 -3.65
N GLU A 334 -19.67 29.07 -2.80
CA GLU A 334 -21.05 29.25 -3.21
C GLU A 334 -21.44 30.73 -3.19
N GLU A 335 -22.11 31.17 -4.25
CA GLU A 335 -22.72 32.50 -4.39
C GLU A 335 -24.23 32.34 -4.59
N THR A 336 -24.97 33.45 -4.60
CA THR A 336 -26.44 33.44 -4.61
C THR A 336 -27.05 32.71 -5.82
N ASP A 337 -26.35 32.67 -6.95
CA ASP A 337 -26.82 32.16 -8.24
C ASP A 337 -25.88 31.14 -8.90
N ARG A 338 -24.74 30.82 -8.28
CA ARG A 338 -23.72 29.91 -8.85
C ARG A 338 -22.79 29.31 -7.80
N LEU A 339 -22.13 28.22 -8.16
CA LEU A 339 -21.01 27.64 -7.44
C LEU A 339 -19.71 27.91 -8.19
N LEU A 340 -18.77 28.58 -7.56
CA LEU A 340 -17.45 28.81 -8.13
C LEU A 340 -16.51 27.67 -7.79
N LEU A 341 -15.79 27.16 -8.79
CA LEU A 341 -14.74 26.17 -8.67
C LEU A 341 -13.40 26.81 -9.04
N ARG A 342 -12.38 26.73 -8.18
CA ARG A 342 -11.06 27.29 -8.46
C ARG A 342 -9.96 26.22 -8.40
N ARG A 343 -9.07 26.27 -9.39
CA ARG A 343 -7.84 25.49 -9.43
C ARG A 343 -6.75 26.20 -8.64
N GLY A 344 -6.27 25.56 -7.57
CA GLY A 344 -5.21 26.13 -6.74
C GLY A 344 -5.70 27.27 -5.83
N GLY A 345 -4.76 27.91 -5.15
CA GLY A 345 -5.04 28.98 -4.20
C GLY A 345 -5.44 30.31 -4.87
N GLU A 346 -5.20 31.40 -4.16
CA GLU A 346 -5.44 32.76 -4.65
C GLU A 346 -4.79 33.01 -6.03
N GLY A 347 -5.51 33.69 -6.94
CA GLY A 347 -5.08 33.92 -8.32
C GLY A 347 -5.25 32.74 -9.29
N GLY A 348 -5.80 31.61 -8.80
CA GLY A 348 -6.10 30.44 -9.64
C GLY A 348 -7.23 30.65 -10.65
N VAL A 349 -7.22 29.86 -11.72
CA VAL A 349 -8.30 29.83 -12.72
C VAL A 349 -9.60 29.39 -12.06
N THR A 350 -10.68 30.12 -12.34
CA THR A 350 -12.01 29.89 -11.76
C THR A 350 -13.00 29.53 -12.87
N TRP A 351 -13.84 28.54 -12.60
CA TRP A 351 -14.99 28.15 -13.40
C TRP A 351 -16.26 28.37 -12.59
N GLU A 352 -17.36 28.67 -13.27
CA GLU A 352 -18.67 28.85 -12.65
C GLU A 352 -19.52 27.63 -12.98
N LEU A 353 -20.25 27.11 -12.00
CA LEU A 353 -21.21 26.02 -12.16
C LEU A 353 -22.61 26.54 -11.76
N PRO A 354 -23.68 26.20 -12.47
CA PRO A 354 -25.04 26.57 -12.07
C PRO A 354 -25.40 25.94 -10.72
N LEU A 355 -26.40 26.51 -10.05
CA LEU A 355 -26.95 25.93 -8.82
C LEU A 355 -27.74 24.65 -9.09
N ASP A 356 -28.36 24.54 -10.26
CA ASP A 356 -29.03 23.32 -10.70
C ASP A 356 -28.01 22.19 -10.88
N ASN A 357 -28.29 21.04 -10.29
CA ASN A 357 -27.34 19.93 -10.25
C ASN A 357 -27.20 19.25 -11.60
N ASP A 358 -28.28 19.09 -12.37
CA ASP A 358 -28.22 18.39 -13.66
C ASP A 358 -27.45 19.23 -14.66
N GLU A 359 -27.72 20.54 -14.71
CA GLU A 359 -26.94 21.48 -15.51
C GLU A 359 -25.46 21.51 -15.08
N ALA A 360 -25.17 21.46 -13.77
CA ALA A 360 -23.80 21.44 -13.26
C ALA A 360 -23.06 20.14 -13.63
N VAL A 361 -23.72 18.98 -13.63
CA VAL A 361 -23.16 17.70 -14.07
C VAL A 361 -22.79 17.75 -15.56
N VAL A 362 -23.65 18.35 -16.38
CA VAL A 362 -23.39 18.57 -17.81
C VAL A 362 -22.19 19.50 -17.99
N GLN A 363 -22.14 20.60 -17.25
CA GLN A 363 -21.03 21.55 -17.35
C GLN A 363 -19.69 20.96 -16.90
N LEU A 364 -19.67 20.16 -15.83
CA LEU A 364 -18.46 19.41 -15.43
C LEU A 364 -17.99 18.47 -16.55
N GLY A 365 -18.92 17.92 -17.33
CA GLY A 365 -18.60 17.15 -18.54
C GLY A 365 -17.99 17.99 -19.66
N ALA A 366 -18.54 19.18 -19.91
CA ALA A 366 -17.97 20.12 -20.88
C ALA A 366 -16.56 20.56 -20.47
N MET A 367 -16.35 20.89 -19.20
CA MET A 367 -15.02 21.20 -18.67
C MET A 367 -14.02 20.05 -18.89
N ARG A 368 -14.47 18.80 -18.71
CA ARG A 368 -13.65 17.63 -19.00
C ARG A 368 -13.30 17.49 -20.47
N ALA A 369 -14.24 17.79 -21.38
CA ALA A 369 -13.99 17.83 -22.82
C ALA A 369 -12.95 18.90 -23.19
N ASP A 370 -12.96 20.04 -22.49
CA ASP A 370 -11.98 21.13 -22.62
C ASP A 370 -10.63 20.83 -21.92
N GLY A 371 -10.46 19.63 -21.36
CA GLY A 371 -9.21 19.16 -20.79
C GLY A 371 -9.01 19.49 -19.31
N VAL A 372 -10.03 19.95 -18.59
CA VAL A 372 -10.00 20.06 -17.11
C VAL A 372 -10.20 18.68 -16.49
N LYS A 373 -9.34 18.31 -15.54
CA LYS A 373 -9.36 17.00 -14.88
C LYS A 373 -9.57 17.21 -13.39
N ILE A 374 -10.68 16.67 -12.85
CA ILE A 374 -10.99 16.66 -11.42
C ILE A 374 -10.93 15.21 -10.96
N ARG A 375 -10.09 14.93 -9.95
CA ARG A 375 -9.90 13.58 -9.41
C ARG A 375 -9.96 13.60 -7.88
N SER A 376 -10.54 12.56 -7.28
CA SER A 376 -10.60 12.43 -5.82
C SER A 376 -9.22 12.20 -5.19
N ARG A 377 -9.03 12.65 -3.94
CA ARG A 377 -7.93 12.21 -3.08
C ARG A 377 -8.26 10.87 -2.43
N ALA A 378 -7.24 10.19 -1.89
CA ALA A 378 -7.35 8.83 -1.34
C ALA A 378 -8.59 8.57 -0.46
N ILE A 379 -8.87 9.44 0.52
CA ILE A 379 -10.06 9.30 1.40
C ILE A 379 -11.35 9.31 0.57
N THR A 380 -11.52 10.32 -0.28
CA THR A 380 -12.69 10.50 -1.14
C THR A 380 -12.84 9.39 -2.19
N THR A 381 -11.73 8.85 -2.67
CA THR A 381 -11.68 7.66 -3.54
C THR A 381 -12.27 6.45 -2.82
N THR A 382 -11.80 6.17 -1.60
CA THR A 382 -12.26 5.02 -0.81
C THR A 382 -13.70 5.19 -0.33
N LEU A 383 -14.13 6.41 0.03
CA LEU A 383 -15.53 6.74 0.33
C LEU A 383 -16.43 6.34 -0.84
N TYR A 384 -16.11 6.81 -2.05
CA TYR A 384 -16.93 6.53 -3.22
C TYR A 384 -16.94 5.04 -3.58
N ALA A 385 -15.76 4.41 -3.59
CA ALA A 385 -15.62 3.00 -3.94
C ALA A 385 -16.35 2.06 -2.96
N ARG A 386 -16.32 2.36 -1.66
CA ARG A 386 -16.97 1.53 -0.63
C ARG A 386 -18.47 1.77 -0.53
N LEU A 387 -18.92 3.01 -0.66
CA LEU A 387 -20.35 3.35 -0.49
C LEU A 387 -21.19 3.09 -1.74
N PHE A 388 -20.67 3.42 -2.91
CA PHE A 388 -21.48 3.43 -4.14
C PHE A 388 -21.14 2.30 -5.11
N LEU A 389 -19.89 1.83 -5.11
CA LEU A 389 -19.43 0.91 -6.15
C LEU A 389 -19.39 -0.55 -5.71
N SER A 390 -18.73 -0.85 -4.59
CA SER A 390 -18.41 -2.23 -4.21
C SER A 390 -19.39 -2.85 -3.22
N ASP A 391 -19.58 -4.16 -3.33
CA ASP A 391 -20.15 -4.99 -2.25
C ASP A 391 -19.05 -5.43 -1.28
N LEU A 392 -17.79 -5.46 -1.73
CA LEU A 392 -16.63 -5.65 -0.88
C LEU A 392 -15.40 -4.96 -1.48
N PHE A 393 -14.70 -4.18 -0.67
CA PHE A 393 -13.42 -3.60 -1.06
C PHE A 393 -12.25 -4.29 -0.33
N ILE A 394 -11.16 -4.57 -1.06
CA ILE A 394 -9.94 -5.20 -0.57
C ILE A 394 -8.81 -4.16 -0.54
N HIS A 395 -8.51 -3.63 0.65
CA HIS A 395 -7.39 -2.72 0.89
C HIS A 395 -6.07 -3.47 1.08
N GLY A 396 -4.97 -2.78 0.78
CA GLY A 396 -3.67 -3.10 1.38
C GLY A 396 -3.56 -2.48 2.77
N ILE A 397 -2.48 -2.79 3.51
CA ILE A 397 -2.24 -2.23 4.86
C ILE A 397 -2.28 -0.68 4.87
N GLY A 398 -1.74 -0.03 3.84
CA GLY A 398 -1.75 1.43 3.72
C GLY A 398 -3.17 1.98 3.75
N GLY A 399 -4.04 1.44 2.89
CA GLY A 399 -5.47 1.80 2.81
C GLY A 399 -6.21 1.57 4.12
N ALA A 400 -6.12 0.35 4.63
CA ALA A 400 -6.81 -0.07 5.85
C ALA A 400 -6.49 0.79 7.08
N LYS A 401 -5.30 1.40 7.13
CA LYS A 401 -4.93 2.30 8.24
C LYS A 401 -5.74 3.59 8.21
N TYR A 402 -5.79 4.29 7.08
CA TYR A 402 -6.48 5.57 6.99
C TYR A 402 -7.98 5.44 6.77
N ASP A 403 -8.50 4.27 6.37
CA ASP A 403 -9.93 4.05 6.19
C ASP A 403 -10.74 4.15 7.49
N GLN A 404 -10.10 4.18 8.66
CA GLN A 404 -10.77 4.59 9.91
C GLN A 404 -11.25 6.05 9.87
N ILE A 405 -10.54 6.93 9.12
CA ILE A 405 -10.97 8.30 8.85
C ILE A 405 -12.17 8.28 7.91
N THR A 406 -12.09 7.48 6.84
CA THR A 406 -13.19 7.22 5.90
C THR A 406 -14.45 6.78 6.65
N ASP A 407 -14.35 5.82 7.58
CA ASP A 407 -15.47 5.34 8.40
C ASP A 407 -16.12 6.45 9.23
N GLN A 408 -15.31 7.30 9.88
CA GLN A 408 -15.84 8.43 10.64
C GLN A 408 -16.51 9.47 9.76
N ILE A 409 -15.99 9.72 8.55
CA ILE A 409 -16.63 10.62 7.59
C ILE A 409 -17.94 10.02 7.10
N THR A 410 -17.99 8.72 6.79
CA THR A 410 -19.23 8.02 6.43
C THR A 410 -20.31 8.21 7.48
N SER A 411 -20.00 7.96 8.76
CA SER A 411 -21.00 8.09 9.82
C SER A 411 -21.41 9.53 10.13
N ARG A 412 -20.51 10.51 9.97
CA ARG A 412 -20.80 11.91 10.35
C ARG A 412 -21.37 12.75 9.23
N PHE A 413 -20.84 12.58 8.02
CA PHE A 413 -21.24 13.36 6.85
C PHE A 413 -22.41 12.69 6.14
N PHE A 414 -22.35 11.39 5.89
CA PHE A 414 -23.43 10.67 5.20
C PHE A 414 -24.50 10.13 6.15
N SER A 415 -24.25 10.11 7.46
CA SER A 415 -25.14 9.47 8.45
C SER A 415 -25.41 7.99 8.14
N LEU A 416 -24.42 7.31 7.54
CA LEU A 416 -24.50 5.89 7.18
C LEU A 416 -23.58 5.04 8.06
N GLU A 417 -23.91 3.76 8.19
CA GLU A 417 -22.97 2.78 8.71
C GLU A 417 -21.89 2.49 7.65
N PRO A 418 -20.59 2.48 8.01
CA PRO A 418 -19.53 2.25 7.06
C PRO A 418 -19.48 0.79 6.58
N PRO A 419 -19.50 0.54 5.25
CA PRO A 419 -19.37 -0.80 4.69
C PRO A 419 -18.07 -1.47 5.11
N GLN A 420 -18.10 -2.71 5.57
CA GLN A 420 -16.90 -3.43 5.99
C GLN A 420 -15.97 -3.72 4.80
N PHE A 421 -14.68 -3.87 5.07
CA PHE A 421 -13.66 -4.14 4.05
C PHE A 421 -12.67 -5.21 4.49
N VAL A 422 -11.96 -5.79 3.52
CA VAL A 422 -10.86 -6.74 3.77
C VAL A 422 -9.52 -6.02 3.64
N THR A 423 -8.60 -6.30 4.56
CA THR A 423 -7.20 -5.91 4.48
C THR A 423 -6.38 -7.12 4.07
N ALA A 424 -5.68 -7.02 2.94
CA ALA A 424 -4.88 -8.11 2.41
C ALA A 424 -3.44 -7.67 2.08
N THR A 425 -2.47 -8.48 2.46
CA THR A 425 -1.08 -8.38 1.98
C THR A 425 -0.37 -9.72 2.10
N ALA A 426 0.75 -9.86 1.42
CA ALA A 426 1.63 -11.01 1.58
C ALA A 426 3.09 -10.56 1.71
N THR A 427 3.90 -11.42 2.31
CA THR A 427 5.35 -11.36 2.23
C THR A 427 5.80 -12.56 1.41
N ARG A 428 6.05 -12.32 0.13
CA ARG A 428 6.72 -13.27 -0.77
C ARG A 428 8.10 -12.69 -1.03
N LEU A 429 9.14 -13.43 -0.65
CA LEU A 429 10.50 -13.02 -0.93
C LEU A 429 10.95 -13.61 -2.26
N LEU A 430 11.86 -12.92 -2.96
CA LEU A 430 12.47 -13.51 -4.14
C LEU A 430 13.09 -14.87 -3.77
N PRO A 431 12.99 -15.89 -4.65
CA PRO A 431 13.49 -17.24 -4.39
C PRO A 431 15.02 -17.29 -4.54
N LEU A 432 15.72 -16.52 -3.72
CA LEU A 432 17.17 -16.40 -3.70
C LEU A 432 17.76 -17.29 -2.60
N PRO A 433 18.93 -17.92 -2.82
CA PRO A 433 19.69 -18.54 -1.74
C PRO A 433 19.99 -17.53 -0.64
N ARG A 434 19.62 -17.86 0.60
CA ARG A 434 19.84 -17.00 1.77
C ARG A 434 20.54 -17.80 2.87
N PRO A 435 21.39 -17.17 3.69
CA PRO A 435 21.88 -17.80 4.91
C PRO A 435 20.71 -18.21 5.80
N ALA A 436 20.77 -19.43 6.37
CA ALA A 436 19.82 -19.89 7.36
C ALA A 436 20.15 -19.26 8.73
N VAL A 437 19.74 -18.01 8.91
CA VAL A 437 19.96 -17.23 10.12
C VAL A 437 18.67 -16.52 10.52
N ASP A 438 18.45 -16.38 11.82
CA ASP A 438 17.36 -15.61 12.39
C ASP A 438 17.88 -14.49 13.31
N HIS A 439 17.04 -13.47 13.50
CA HIS A 439 17.37 -12.31 14.33
C HIS A 439 17.39 -12.65 15.83
N ASP A 440 16.75 -13.75 16.24
CA ASP A 440 16.64 -14.15 17.65
C ASP A 440 17.92 -14.85 18.14
N SER A 441 18.64 -15.53 17.26
CA SER A 441 19.94 -16.14 17.48
C SER A 441 20.99 -15.09 17.77
N LEU A 442 21.03 -13.99 17.01
CA LEU A 442 21.92 -12.87 17.29
C LEU A 442 21.56 -12.21 18.62
N ARG A 443 20.27 -11.98 18.89
CA ARG A 443 19.82 -11.38 20.15
C ARG A 443 20.17 -12.25 21.36
N SER A 444 20.00 -13.56 21.25
CA SER A 444 20.33 -14.53 22.30
C SER A 444 21.84 -14.54 22.56
N LEU A 445 22.65 -14.49 21.50
CA LEU A 445 24.10 -14.44 21.61
C LEU A 445 24.60 -13.10 22.20
N GLU A 446 23.97 -11.98 21.84
CA GLU A 446 24.24 -10.67 22.46
C GLU A 446 23.83 -10.66 23.94
N GLY A 447 22.73 -11.33 24.29
CA GLY A 447 22.32 -11.61 25.67
C GLY A 447 23.38 -12.39 26.43
N LEU A 448 23.87 -13.50 25.88
CA LEU A 448 24.91 -14.32 26.51
C LEU A 448 26.23 -13.55 26.69
N LEU A 449 26.65 -12.75 25.71
CA LEU A 449 27.82 -11.88 25.83
C LEU A 449 27.64 -10.81 26.93
N ARG A 450 26.40 -10.32 27.12
CA ARG A 450 26.06 -9.41 28.21
C ARG A 450 26.13 -10.13 29.56
N ASP A 451 25.60 -11.34 29.65
CA ASP A 451 25.62 -12.15 30.87
C ASP A 451 27.06 -12.50 31.28
N LEU A 452 27.92 -12.91 30.35
CA LEU A 452 29.35 -13.14 30.61
C LEU A 452 30.09 -11.87 31.10
N ARG A 453 29.59 -10.67 30.77
CA ARG A 453 30.18 -9.41 31.22
C ARG A 453 29.77 -9.04 32.64
N PHE A 454 28.49 -9.19 32.97
CA PHE A 454 27.89 -8.71 34.22
C PHE A 454 27.71 -9.80 35.28
N HIS A 455 27.54 -11.05 34.86
CA HIS A 455 27.30 -12.25 35.67
C HIS A 455 28.23 -13.43 35.29
N PRO A 456 29.56 -13.22 35.17
CA PRO A 456 30.48 -14.28 34.75
C PRO A 456 30.44 -15.52 35.66
N GLU A 457 30.12 -15.37 36.95
CA GLU A 457 30.02 -16.42 37.97
C GLU A 457 29.00 -17.53 37.66
N LEU A 458 28.03 -17.26 36.78
CA LEU A 458 27.02 -18.21 36.36
C LEU A 458 27.54 -19.19 35.29
N HIS A 459 28.72 -18.96 34.72
CA HIS A 459 29.21 -19.66 33.53
C HIS A 459 30.41 -20.58 33.82
N PHE A 460 30.37 -21.35 34.90
CA PHE A 460 31.45 -22.28 35.28
C PHE A 460 31.73 -23.33 34.19
N ASP A 461 30.68 -23.84 33.54
CA ASP A 461 30.79 -24.89 32.51
C ASP A 461 31.57 -24.45 31.26
N ALA A 462 31.86 -23.14 31.13
CA ALA A 462 32.59 -22.57 30.01
C ALA A 462 34.06 -22.21 30.35
N VAL A 463 34.54 -22.60 31.52
CA VAL A 463 35.90 -22.33 31.99
C VAL A 463 36.84 -23.47 31.58
N ALA A 464 38.04 -23.14 31.09
CA ALA A 464 39.06 -24.12 30.78
C ALA A 464 39.50 -24.89 32.03
N PRO A 465 39.80 -26.20 31.97
CA PRO A 465 40.14 -27.01 33.13
C PRO A 465 41.29 -26.43 33.98
N GLU A 466 42.29 -25.84 33.34
CA GLU A 466 43.43 -25.17 34.01
C GLU A 466 43.05 -23.93 34.83
N MET A 467 41.92 -23.28 34.52
CA MET A 467 41.45 -22.06 35.20
C MET A 467 40.33 -22.35 36.21
N ALA A 468 39.90 -23.62 36.35
CA ALA A 468 38.74 -24.01 37.15
C ALA A 468 38.90 -23.65 38.63
N ASP A 469 40.08 -23.89 39.22
CA ASP A 469 40.36 -23.57 40.62
C ASP A 469 40.37 -22.06 40.88
N GLN A 470 41.00 -21.29 39.97
CA GLN A 470 41.03 -19.84 40.03
C GLN A 470 39.62 -19.24 39.92
N PHE A 471 38.81 -19.77 39.00
CA PHE A 471 37.43 -19.34 38.83
C PHE A 471 36.56 -19.69 40.03
N ALA A 472 36.68 -20.91 40.57
CA ALA A 472 35.94 -21.35 41.76
C ALA A 472 36.26 -20.45 42.98
N HIS A 473 37.54 -20.11 43.16
CA HIS A 473 37.97 -19.20 44.22
C HIS A 473 37.37 -17.79 44.05
N ALA A 474 37.50 -17.19 42.86
CA ALA A 474 36.94 -15.88 42.57
C ALA A 474 35.40 -15.85 42.67
N LYS A 475 34.72 -16.94 42.29
CA LYS A 475 33.27 -17.08 42.43
C LYS A 475 32.86 -17.11 43.89
N ALA A 476 33.56 -17.86 44.74
CA ALA A 476 33.31 -17.88 46.18
C ALA A 476 33.50 -16.49 46.81
N GLN A 477 34.57 -15.78 46.44
CA GLN A 477 34.82 -14.40 46.88
C GLN A 477 33.69 -13.44 46.45
N LYS A 478 33.20 -13.56 45.21
CA LYS A 478 32.06 -12.76 44.73
C LYS A 478 30.79 -13.02 45.54
N LEU A 479 30.47 -14.28 45.80
CA LEU A 479 29.26 -14.65 46.56
C LEU A 479 29.32 -14.15 48.00
N ASP A 480 30.47 -14.24 48.66
CA ASP A 480 30.67 -13.67 50.00
C ASP A 480 30.54 -12.14 50.00
N LEU A 481 31.15 -11.47 49.02
CA LEU A 481 31.08 -10.01 48.89
C LEU A 481 29.66 -9.50 48.60
N LEU A 482 28.85 -10.27 47.87
CA LEU A 482 27.43 -9.98 47.61
C LEU A 482 26.56 -10.22 48.86
N ALA A 483 26.85 -11.25 49.65
CA ALA A 483 26.16 -11.53 50.91
C ALA A 483 26.44 -10.44 51.96
N ASN A 484 27.65 -9.87 51.95
CA ASN A 484 28.11 -8.86 52.90
C ASN A 484 28.03 -7.42 52.34
N GLN A 485 26.97 -7.10 51.59
CA GLN A 485 26.80 -5.77 50.99
C GLN A 485 26.62 -4.66 52.06
N PRO A 486 27.44 -3.58 52.05
CA PRO A 486 27.35 -2.53 53.08
C PRO A 486 26.07 -1.69 52.95
N LEU A 487 25.31 -1.59 54.05
CA LEU A 487 24.04 -0.85 54.14
C LEU A 487 24.25 0.69 54.11
N GLN A 488 25.36 1.18 54.69
CA GLN A 488 25.84 2.57 54.65
C GLN A 488 27.38 2.59 54.71
N GLY A 489 28.05 3.52 54.02
CA GLY A 489 29.53 3.60 53.96
C GLY A 489 30.08 3.79 52.53
N PRO A 490 31.42 3.75 52.32
CA PRO A 490 32.05 4.03 51.04
C PRO A 490 31.78 2.91 50.04
N ARG A 491 30.62 2.98 49.37
CA ARG A 491 30.20 2.08 48.28
C ARG A 491 31.23 1.92 47.17
N LYS A 492 32.16 2.87 47.06
CA LYS A 492 33.26 2.87 46.11
C LYS A 492 34.21 1.68 46.32
N GLU A 493 34.68 1.43 47.54
CA GLU A 493 35.64 0.35 47.82
C GLU A 493 35.04 -1.05 47.61
N TRP A 494 33.77 -1.21 47.99
CA TRP A 494 33.00 -2.43 47.70
C TRP A 494 32.83 -2.66 46.19
N HIS A 495 32.48 -1.60 45.45
CA HIS A 495 32.34 -1.66 44.00
C HIS A 495 33.68 -1.98 43.31
N ASP A 496 34.78 -1.35 43.74
CA ASP A 496 36.12 -1.59 43.19
C ASP A 496 36.59 -3.04 43.43
N SER A 497 36.27 -3.58 44.61
CA SER A 497 36.54 -4.99 44.94
C SER A 497 35.70 -5.95 44.09
N LEU A 498 34.40 -5.66 43.92
CA LEU A 498 33.52 -6.45 43.07
C LEU A 498 33.97 -6.43 41.61
N GLU A 499 34.44 -5.27 41.12
CA GLU A 499 34.93 -5.13 39.75
C GLU A 499 36.23 -5.91 39.54
N THR A 500 37.15 -5.90 40.51
CA THR A 500 38.39 -6.70 40.48
C THR A 500 38.10 -8.21 40.42
N ILE A 501 37.12 -8.67 41.21
CA ILE A 501 36.68 -10.08 41.17
C ILE A 501 36.02 -10.41 39.82
N ASN A 502 35.18 -9.50 39.30
CA ASN A 502 34.58 -9.67 37.97
C ASN A 502 35.64 -9.70 36.86
N GLU A 503 36.69 -8.89 36.94
CA GLU A 503 37.83 -8.93 36.00
C GLU A 503 38.53 -10.29 36.04
N THR A 504 38.75 -10.84 37.23
CA THR A 504 39.35 -12.18 37.38
C THR A 504 38.47 -13.27 36.78
N LEU A 505 37.17 -13.25 37.08
CA LEU A 505 36.21 -14.19 36.51
C LEU A 505 36.11 -14.08 34.97
N ARG A 506 36.11 -12.85 34.43
CA ARG A 506 36.12 -12.61 32.98
C ARG A 506 37.42 -13.08 32.33
N GLY A 507 38.57 -12.93 33.01
CA GLY A 507 39.87 -13.43 32.54
C GLY A 507 39.86 -14.94 32.32
N CYS A 508 39.21 -15.69 33.22
CA CYS A 508 39.04 -17.14 33.09
C CYS A 508 38.10 -17.56 31.94
N LEU A 509 37.27 -16.64 31.44
CA LEU A 509 36.28 -16.87 30.38
C LEU A 509 36.71 -16.28 29.02
N THR A 510 37.98 -15.85 28.90
CA THR A 510 38.47 -15.10 27.73
C THR A 510 38.27 -15.87 26.42
N GLU A 511 38.63 -17.16 26.39
CA GLU A 511 38.47 -18.00 25.18
C GLU A 511 37.01 -18.09 24.76
N ARG A 512 36.11 -18.37 25.71
CA ARG A 512 34.68 -18.45 25.44
C ARG A 512 34.11 -17.14 24.92
N VAL A 513 34.51 -16.01 25.52
CA VAL A 513 34.09 -14.68 25.08
C VAL A 513 34.57 -14.41 23.66
N GLU A 514 35.80 -14.79 23.32
CA GLU A 514 36.35 -14.59 21.98
C GLU A 514 35.66 -15.48 20.93
N GLU A 515 35.38 -16.75 21.25
CA GLU A 515 34.55 -17.62 20.42
C GLU A 515 33.18 -17.00 20.11
N LEU A 516 32.48 -16.51 21.15
CA LEU A 516 31.17 -15.90 21.00
C LEU A 516 31.25 -14.59 20.21
N ARG A 517 32.32 -13.80 20.35
CA ARG A 517 32.54 -12.59 19.52
C ARG A 517 32.74 -12.94 18.06
N GLN A 518 33.51 -14.00 17.76
CA GLN A 518 33.68 -14.48 16.39
C GLN A 518 32.36 -15.02 15.81
N GLN A 519 31.61 -15.78 16.60
CA GLN A 519 30.26 -16.23 16.22
C GLN A 519 29.32 -15.04 15.97
N ARG A 520 29.36 -14.00 16.81
CA ARG A 520 28.61 -12.75 16.61
C ARG A 520 28.97 -12.10 15.29
N ALA A 521 30.27 -11.94 15.00
CA ALA A 521 30.73 -11.31 13.77
C ALA A 521 30.29 -12.09 12.52
N ARG A 522 30.31 -13.43 12.60
CA ARG A 522 29.80 -14.33 11.54
C ARG A 522 28.28 -14.17 11.36
N LEU A 523 27.49 -14.26 12.44
CA LEU A 523 26.04 -14.09 12.40
C LEU A 523 25.63 -12.70 11.90
N GLN A 524 26.28 -11.65 12.38
CA GLN A 524 26.04 -10.27 11.91
C GLN A 524 26.30 -10.12 10.41
N THR A 525 27.34 -10.78 9.89
CA THR A 525 27.63 -10.77 8.45
C THR A 525 26.57 -11.54 7.67
N GLN A 526 26.17 -12.72 8.14
CA GLN A 526 25.11 -13.51 7.51
C GLN A 526 23.74 -12.80 7.56
N LEU A 527 23.40 -12.13 8.66
CA LEU A 527 22.16 -11.36 8.80
C LEU A 527 22.14 -10.15 7.88
N ARG A 528 23.26 -9.44 7.71
CA ARG A 528 23.35 -8.36 6.71
C ARG A 528 23.09 -8.87 5.29
N VAL A 529 23.60 -10.04 4.95
CA VAL A 529 23.34 -10.71 3.67
C VAL A 529 21.85 -11.10 3.56
N TYR A 530 21.29 -11.69 4.62
CA TYR A 530 19.88 -12.06 4.69
C TYR A 530 18.98 -10.83 4.48
N ASP A 531 19.15 -9.76 5.27
CA ASP A 531 18.29 -8.57 5.24
C ASP A 531 18.30 -7.87 3.87
N ARG A 532 19.45 -7.88 3.17
CA ARG A 532 19.55 -7.35 1.80
C ARG A 532 18.72 -8.15 0.79
N LEU A 533 18.72 -9.47 0.91
CA LEU A 533 18.03 -10.38 -0.01
C LEU A 533 16.57 -10.68 0.40
N ALA A 534 16.22 -10.47 1.66
CA ALA A 534 14.91 -10.73 2.25
C ALA A 534 13.99 -9.50 2.19
N SER A 535 14.17 -8.62 1.20
CA SER A 535 13.28 -7.49 0.99
C SER A 535 11.96 -7.94 0.36
N ARG A 536 10.84 -7.55 1.00
CA ARG A 536 9.48 -7.73 0.47
C ARG A 536 9.07 -6.67 -0.55
N GLU A 537 9.92 -5.66 -0.73
CA GLU A 537 9.70 -4.50 -1.61
C GLU A 537 10.32 -4.70 -3.00
N PHE A 538 11.03 -5.81 -3.23
CA PHE A 538 11.46 -6.16 -4.58
C PHE A 538 10.24 -6.29 -5.50
N SER A 539 10.38 -5.80 -6.73
CA SER A 539 9.31 -5.92 -7.72
C SER A 539 8.98 -7.38 -7.97
N ALA A 540 7.69 -7.68 -8.04
CA ALA A 540 7.17 -8.98 -8.40
C ALA A 540 7.60 -9.40 -9.82
N LEU A 541 7.97 -8.45 -10.68
CA LEU A 541 8.47 -8.75 -12.02
C LEU A 541 9.83 -9.48 -12.02
N LEU A 542 10.55 -9.43 -10.89
CA LEU A 542 11.81 -10.16 -10.71
C LEU A 542 11.61 -11.64 -10.36
N PHE A 543 10.38 -12.07 -10.05
CA PHE A 543 10.07 -13.46 -9.71
C PHE A 543 10.04 -14.33 -10.97
N PRO A 544 10.30 -15.65 -10.86
CA PRO A 544 10.26 -16.55 -11.99
C PRO A 544 8.84 -16.66 -12.58
N MET A 545 8.76 -16.82 -13.90
CA MET A 545 7.49 -16.95 -14.64
C MET A 545 6.82 -18.35 -14.51
N VAL A 546 7.38 -19.23 -13.68
CA VAL A 546 6.83 -20.55 -13.39
C VAL A 546 6.50 -20.59 -11.90
N ARG A 547 5.27 -20.96 -11.54
CA ARG A 547 4.96 -21.35 -10.16
C ARG A 547 5.76 -22.62 -9.88
N ASP A 548 6.77 -22.54 -9.02
CA ASP A 548 7.32 -23.74 -8.41
C ASP A 548 6.20 -24.35 -7.54
N PRO A 549 5.68 -25.55 -7.88
CA PRO A 549 4.61 -26.18 -7.11
C PRO A 549 5.00 -26.42 -5.64
N SER A 550 6.28 -26.38 -5.30
CA SER A 550 6.81 -26.60 -3.95
C SER A 550 6.63 -25.42 -2.97
N ASN A 551 6.15 -24.26 -3.44
CA ASN A 551 5.98 -23.05 -2.60
C ASN A 551 4.52 -22.70 -2.25
N CYS A 552 3.56 -23.59 -2.53
CA CYS A 552 2.18 -23.48 -2.05
C CYS A 552 1.99 -24.36 -0.81
N GLY A 553 2.40 -23.84 0.34
CA GLY A 553 2.10 -24.38 1.68
C GLY A 553 1.33 -23.35 2.49
#